data_AF-A0A6L2MEA6-F1
#
_entry.id   AF-A0A6L2MEA6-F1
#
_cell.length_a   1.000
_cell.length_b   1.000
_cell.length_c   1.000
_cell.angle_alpha   90.00
_cell.angle_beta   90.00
_cell.angle_gamma   90.00
#
_symmetry.space_group_name_H-M   'P 1'
#
loop_
_entity.id
_entity.type
_entity.pdbx_description
1 polymer ?
#
loop_
_entity_poly.entity_id
_entity_poly.type
_entity_poly.pdbx_seq_one_letter_code
_entity_poly.pdbx_strand_id
1 'polypeptide(L)'
;MNSYSYDETVLDIFYNGCFFIYPFNYGGDALELKISEVNKLSYKQMCDLLVEKVNEDIWHWFYCKPDCCLEEGLTIVENDMDVKIMYEMANLHGHLEVYVTHFLQYLVTDYNLKNLCVDETYDEVTKQLLSHQNIYKEVSGLSFEDFEKVEGEGSRSSRSKFRLV
;
A
#
# COMPACT_ATOMS: atom_id res chain seq x y z
N MET A 1 -6.04 29.19 -30.18
CA MET A 1 -6.76 28.24 -29.30
C MET A 1 -5.85 27.04 -29.13
N ASN A 2 -5.11 26.96 -28.03
CA ASN A 2 -4.32 25.77 -27.69
C ASN A 2 -4.99 25.15 -26.47
N SER A 3 -5.34 23.86 -26.60
CA SER A 3 -6.01 23.08 -25.57
C SER A 3 -5.12 22.97 -24.35
N TYR A 4 -5.69 23.22 -23.17
CA TYR A 4 -5.08 22.90 -21.90
C TYR A 4 -4.73 21.41 -21.89
N SER A 5 -3.43 21.10 -21.89
CA SER A 5 -2.96 19.82 -21.36
C SER A 5 -3.37 19.84 -19.90
N TYR A 6 -4.34 19.02 -19.52
CA TYR A 6 -4.60 18.80 -18.10
C TYR A 6 -3.37 18.05 -17.58
N ASP A 7 -2.62 18.69 -16.68
CA ASP A 7 -1.53 18.00 -15.98
C ASP A 7 -2.19 16.87 -15.17
N GLU A 8 -1.81 15.64 -15.49
CA GLU A 8 -2.31 14.41 -14.89
C GLU A 8 -1.15 13.74 -14.15
N THR A 9 -1.38 13.32 -12.92
CA THR A 9 -0.48 12.42 -12.21
C THR A 9 -0.68 11.00 -12.74
N VAL A 10 0.38 10.36 -13.20
CA VAL A 10 0.37 8.97 -13.68
C VAL A 10 0.89 8.04 -12.60
N LEU A 11 0.14 7.00 -12.28
CA LEU A 11 0.50 5.96 -11.31
C LEU A 11 0.43 4.59 -11.97
N ASP A 12 1.50 3.80 -11.88
CA ASP A 12 1.54 2.41 -12.33
C ASP A 12 1.18 1.50 -11.17
N ILE A 13 -0.04 0.98 -11.15
CA ILE A 13 -0.59 0.18 -10.07
C ILE A 13 -0.30 -1.30 -10.33
N PHE A 14 0.53 -1.90 -9.48
CA PHE A 14 0.81 -3.33 -9.43
C PHE A 14 -0.09 -4.00 -8.39
N TYR A 15 -0.87 -5.00 -8.81
CA TYR A 15 -1.92 -5.61 -8.00
C TYR A 15 -2.09 -7.10 -8.30
N ASN A 16 -2.99 -7.79 -7.58
CA ASN A 16 -3.25 -9.23 -7.74
C ASN A 16 -1.98 -10.09 -7.62
N GLY A 17 -1.08 -9.67 -6.74
CA GLY A 17 0.27 -10.19 -6.66
C GLY A 17 0.83 -10.20 -5.24
N CYS A 18 2.10 -10.59 -5.15
CA CYS A 18 2.84 -10.59 -3.91
C CYS A 18 4.31 -10.22 -4.10
N PHE A 19 4.94 -9.84 -2.98
CA PHE A 19 6.37 -9.58 -2.91
C PHE A 19 7.12 -10.90 -2.72
N PHE A 20 8.07 -11.17 -3.61
CA PHE A 20 9.06 -12.23 -3.43
C PHE A 20 10.30 -11.64 -2.79
N ILE A 21 11.07 -12.45 -2.06
CA ILE A 21 12.21 -11.96 -1.26
C ILE A 21 13.54 -12.12 -1.97
N TYR A 22 13.65 -13.11 -2.86
CA TYR A 22 14.91 -13.42 -3.54
C TYR A 22 14.67 -13.75 -5.02
N PRO A 23 14.87 -12.79 -5.94
CA PRO A 23 15.15 -11.36 -5.68
C PRO A 23 13.95 -10.62 -5.06
N PHE A 24 14.18 -9.49 -4.38
CA PHE A 24 13.09 -8.67 -3.85
C PHE A 24 12.34 -8.00 -5.00
N ASN A 25 11.18 -8.54 -5.37
CA ASN A 25 10.37 -8.07 -6.48
C ASN A 25 8.87 -8.24 -6.19
N TYR A 26 8.03 -7.64 -7.03
CA TYR A 26 6.59 -7.87 -7.01
C TYR A 26 6.19 -8.68 -8.25
N GLY A 27 5.44 -9.76 -8.06
CA GLY A 27 4.83 -10.50 -9.17
C GLY A 27 3.32 -10.37 -9.09
N GLY A 28 2.72 -9.78 -10.12
CA GLY A 28 1.28 -9.55 -10.26
C GLY A 28 0.96 -8.86 -11.58
N ASP A 29 -0.26 -8.37 -11.68
CA ASP A 29 -0.77 -7.59 -12.81
C ASP A 29 -0.40 -6.11 -12.64
N ALA A 30 -0.47 -5.34 -13.74
CA ALA A 30 -0.21 -3.91 -13.74
C ALA A 30 -1.29 -3.15 -14.53
N LEU A 31 -1.72 -2.00 -14.01
CA LEU A 31 -2.58 -1.05 -14.71
C LEU A 31 -2.07 0.38 -14.54
N GLU A 32 -2.26 1.21 -15.55
CA GLU A 32 -1.96 2.64 -15.49
C GLU A 32 -3.20 3.40 -14.96
N LEU A 33 -3.02 4.22 -13.94
CA LEU A 33 -4.04 5.09 -13.36
C LEU A 33 -3.63 6.56 -13.52
N LYS A 34 -4.46 7.32 -14.24
CA LYS A 34 -4.28 8.77 -14.39
C LYS A 34 -5.22 9.52 -13.46
N ILE A 35 -4.66 10.40 -12.64
CA ILE A 35 -5.39 11.23 -11.69
C ILE A 35 -5.20 12.69 -12.08
N SER A 36 -6.29 13.41 -12.24
CA SER A 36 -6.24 14.83 -12.56
C SER A 36 -5.64 15.65 -11.41
N GLU A 37 -4.69 16.53 -11.69
CA GLU A 37 -4.04 17.35 -10.65
C GLU A 37 -4.98 18.27 -9.87
N VAL A 38 -6.11 18.65 -10.46
CA VAL A 38 -7.13 19.48 -9.78
C VAL A 38 -7.95 18.68 -8.75
N ASN A 39 -7.89 17.35 -8.80
CA ASN A 39 -8.65 16.43 -7.95
C ASN A 39 -7.72 15.50 -7.17
N LYS A 40 -6.74 16.07 -6.44
CA LYS A 40 -5.92 15.27 -5.53
C LYS A 40 -6.80 14.59 -4.48
N LEU A 41 -6.75 13.27 -4.49
CA LEU A 41 -7.55 12.42 -3.63
C LEU A 41 -6.93 12.33 -2.23
N SER A 42 -7.76 12.32 -1.19
CA SER A 42 -7.32 11.92 0.15
C SER A 42 -6.94 10.44 0.19
N TYR A 43 -6.26 10.01 1.24
CA TYR A 43 -5.95 8.61 1.51
C TYR A 43 -7.19 7.73 1.42
N LYS A 44 -8.27 8.12 2.07
CA LYS A 44 -9.53 7.37 1.99
C LYS A 44 -10.05 7.26 0.55
N GLN A 45 -10.02 8.37 -0.20
CA GLN A 45 -10.48 8.38 -1.60
C GLN A 45 -9.57 7.55 -2.51
N MET A 46 -8.25 7.54 -2.27
CA MET A 46 -7.30 6.67 -2.94
C MET A 46 -7.59 5.20 -2.65
N CYS A 47 -7.83 4.83 -1.38
CA CYS A 47 -8.20 3.46 -1.04
C CYS A 47 -9.51 3.03 -1.74
N ASP A 48 -10.54 3.87 -1.71
CA ASP A 48 -11.81 3.58 -2.39
C ASP A 48 -11.59 3.39 -3.91
N LEU A 49 -10.77 4.25 -4.54
CA LEU A 49 -10.44 4.17 -5.96
C LEU A 49 -9.63 2.92 -6.29
N LEU A 50 -8.61 2.59 -5.49
CA LEU A 50 -7.77 1.41 -5.73
C LEU A 50 -8.61 0.13 -5.63
N VAL A 51 -9.46 0.00 -4.60
CA VAL A 51 -10.40 -1.13 -4.47
C VAL A 51 -11.32 -1.24 -5.68
N GLU A 52 -11.85 -0.11 -6.17
CA GLU A 52 -12.67 -0.08 -7.38
C GLU A 52 -11.88 -0.56 -8.62
N LYS A 53 -10.62 -0.14 -8.77
CA LYS A 53 -9.79 -0.44 -9.95
C LYS A 53 -9.28 -1.87 -9.97
N VAL A 54 -8.83 -2.39 -8.83
CA VAL A 54 -8.28 -3.74 -8.72
C VAL A 54 -9.38 -4.79 -8.53
N ASN A 55 -10.60 -4.36 -8.16
CA ASN A 55 -11.76 -5.22 -7.91
C ASN A 55 -11.52 -6.28 -6.82
N GLU A 56 -10.69 -5.95 -5.83
CA GLU A 56 -10.36 -6.78 -4.68
C GLU A 56 -10.16 -5.91 -3.44
N ASP A 57 -10.34 -6.51 -2.26
CA ASP A 57 -10.03 -5.85 -0.99
C ASP A 57 -8.52 -5.61 -0.88
N ILE A 58 -8.15 -4.44 -0.38
CA ILE A 58 -6.75 -4.02 -0.21
C ILE A 58 -6.41 -4.05 1.27
N TRP A 59 -5.29 -4.68 1.59
CA TRP A 59 -4.74 -4.72 2.94
C TRP A 59 -3.79 -3.55 3.18
N HIS A 60 -2.73 -3.45 2.39
CA HIS A 60 -1.81 -2.30 2.36
C HIS A 60 -1.47 -1.93 0.93
N TRP A 61 -1.00 -0.70 0.76
CA TRP A 61 -0.43 -0.26 -0.50
C TRP A 61 0.80 0.62 -0.24
N PHE A 62 1.68 0.62 -1.22
CA PHE A 62 3.01 1.16 -1.13
C PHE A 62 3.31 1.94 -2.41
N TYR A 63 4.24 2.90 -2.35
CA TYR A 63 4.90 3.40 -3.55
C TYR A 63 6.40 3.06 -3.50
N CYS A 64 7.03 2.95 -4.65
CA CYS A 64 8.49 2.88 -4.73
C CYS A 64 9.04 4.27 -5.05
N LYS A 65 10.00 4.74 -4.25
CA LYS A 65 10.73 5.97 -4.57
C LYS A 65 11.37 5.84 -5.96
N PRO A 66 11.21 6.85 -6.83
CA PRO A 66 11.84 6.84 -8.15
C PRO A 66 13.36 6.64 -8.06
N ASP A 67 13.94 6.02 -9.08
CA ASP A 67 15.37 5.71 -9.20
C ASP A 67 15.93 4.74 -8.11
N CYS A 68 15.09 4.20 -7.24
CA CYS A 68 15.44 3.15 -6.29
C CYS A 68 14.95 1.78 -6.74
N CYS A 69 15.61 0.71 -6.28
CA CYS A 69 15.01 -0.62 -6.31
C CYS A 69 13.96 -0.77 -5.20
N LEU A 70 13.11 -1.80 -5.30
CA LEU A 70 12.08 -2.09 -4.29
C LEU A 70 12.66 -2.23 -2.87
N GLU A 71 13.85 -2.80 -2.72
CA GLU A 71 14.47 -3.03 -1.42
C GLU A 71 14.76 -1.71 -0.68
N GLU A 72 15.15 -0.67 -1.41
CA GLU A 72 15.56 0.63 -0.88
C GLU A 72 14.43 1.68 -0.95
N GLY A 73 13.52 1.54 -1.91
CA GLY A 73 12.54 2.56 -2.26
C GLY A 73 11.12 2.31 -1.74
N LEU A 74 10.79 1.07 -1.35
CA LEU A 74 9.43 0.71 -0.98
C LEU A 74 8.99 1.43 0.30
N THR A 75 7.93 2.23 0.18
CA THR A 75 7.38 3.08 1.23
C THR A 75 5.88 2.83 1.36
N ILE A 76 5.38 2.61 2.58
CA ILE A 76 3.95 2.37 2.86
C ILE A 76 3.23 3.71 2.85
N VAL A 77 1.96 3.68 2.44
CA VAL A 77 1.08 4.83 2.53
C VAL A 77 0.04 4.53 3.61
N GLU A 78 0.03 5.31 4.69
CA GLU A 78 -0.88 5.11 5.82
C GLU A 78 -1.85 6.30 6.02
N ASN A 79 -1.52 7.48 5.48
CA ASN A 79 -2.30 8.70 5.74
C ASN A 79 -2.25 9.73 4.60
N ASP A 80 -2.96 10.85 4.77
CA ASP A 80 -3.05 11.93 3.78
C ASP A 80 -1.71 12.64 3.51
N MET A 81 -0.79 12.67 4.48
CA MET A 81 0.55 13.24 4.27
C MET A 81 1.35 12.36 3.31
N ASP A 82 1.32 11.04 3.50
CA ASP A 82 2.01 10.09 2.63
C ASP A 82 1.49 10.18 1.20
N VAL A 83 0.17 10.30 1.04
CA VAL A 83 -0.47 10.51 -0.27
C VAL A 83 -0.01 11.82 -0.91
N LYS A 84 0.11 12.89 -0.13
CA LYS A 84 0.63 14.17 -0.62
C LYS A 84 2.06 14.02 -1.13
N ILE A 85 2.93 13.35 -0.37
CA ILE A 85 4.32 13.06 -0.77
C ILE A 85 4.35 12.21 -2.04
N MET A 86 3.51 11.18 -2.12
CA MET A 86 3.36 10.33 -3.31
C MET A 86 3.01 11.18 -4.55
N TYR A 87 2.04 12.08 -4.46
CA TYR A 87 1.70 12.99 -5.57
C TYR A 87 2.86 13.91 -5.96
N GLU A 88 3.60 14.44 -4.98
CA GLU A 88 4.79 15.27 -5.24
C GLU A 88 5.87 14.48 -5.99
N MET A 89 6.13 13.23 -5.59
CA MET A 89 7.08 12.32 -6.26
C MET A 89 6.62 11.99 -7.69
N ALA A 90 5.37 11.60 -7.87
CA ALA A 90 4.83 11.27 -9.18
C ALA A 90 4.88 12.48 -10.15
N ASN A 91 4.60 13.68 -9.65
CA ASN A 91 4.69 14.90 -10.45
C ASN A 91 6.14 15.27 -10.82
N LEU A 92 7.09 15.07 -9.91
CA LEU A 92 8.51 15.34 -10.15
C LEU A 92 9.11 14.39 -11.19
N HIS A 93 8.68 13.14 -11.21
CA HIS A 93 9.24 12.07 -12.06
C HIS A 93 8.34 11.69 -13.25
N GLY A 94 7.17 12.32 -13.38
CA GLY A 94 6.18 12.08 -14.43
C GLY A 94 5.34 10.81 -14.29
N HIS A 95 5.78 9.87 -13.44
CA HIS A 95 5.08 8.64 -13.11
C HIS A 95 5.56 8.14 -11.73
N LEU A 96 4.81 7.20 -11.14
CA LEU A 96 5.21 6.54 -9.90
C LEU A 96 4.62 5.13 -9.82
N GLU A 97 5.44 4.18 -9.40
CA GLU A 97 5.02 2.80 -9.19
C GLU A 97 4.35 2.64 -7.82
N VAL A 98 3.15 2.05 -7.82
CA VAL A 98 2.33 1.79 -6.65
C VAL A 98 2.05 0.30 -6.55
N TYR A 99 2.28 -0.30 -5.40
CA TYR A 99 2.17 -1.74 -5.17
C TYR A 99 1.08 -2.03 -4.16
N VAL A 100 0.15 -2.92 -4.50
CA VAL A 100 -1.01 -3.27 -3.68
C VAL A 100 -0.82 -4.68 -3.11
N THR A 101 -1.13 -4.87 -1.83
CA THR A 101 -1.19 -6.20 -1.21
C THR A 101 -2.61 -6.50 -0.76
N HIS A 102 -3.07 -7.71 -1.06
CA HIS A 102 -4.41 -8.20 -0.70
C HIS A 102 -4.41 -9.03 0.59
N PHE A 103 -3.24 -9.35 1.11
CA PHE A 103 -3.04 -10.09 2.35
C PHE A 103 -1.75 -9.66 3.05
N LEU A 104 -1.67 -9.93 4.35
CA LEU A 104 -0.52 -9.58 5.17
C LEU A 104 0.74 -10.36 4.71
N GLN A 105 1.76 -9.63 4.25
CA GLN A 105 3.06 -10.20 3.91
C GLN A 105 4.10 -9.70 4.90
N TYR A 106 4.30 -10.50 5.96
CA TYR A 106 5.07 -10.12 7.13
C TYR A 106 6.47 -9.57 6.82
N LEU A 107 7.14 -10.12 5.81
CA LEU A 107 8.51 -9.76 5.46
C LEU A 107 8.58 -8.41 4.73
N VAL A 108 7.48 -7.92 4.16
CA VAL A 108 7.39 -6.59 3.54
C VAL A 108 7.41 -5.49 4.61
N THR A 109 6.86 -5.77 5.79
CA THR A 109 6.90 -4.86 6.94
C THR A 109 8.34 -4.56 7.37
N ASP A 110 9.24 -5.54 7.33
CA ASP A 110 10.66 -5.32 7.67
C ASP A 110 11.37 -4.41 6.67
N TYR A 111 11.08 -4.51 5.37
CA TYR A 111 11.64 -3.61 4.35
C TYR A 111 11.05 -2.21 4.47
N ASN A 112 9.76 -2.12 4.77
CA ASN A 112 9.12 -0.85 5.04
C ASN A 112 9.77 -0.09 6.21
N LEU A 113 9.94 -0.77 7.34
CA LEU A 113 10.54 -0.20 8.55
C LEU A 113 11.97 0.28 8.33
N LYS A 114 12.72 -0.35 7.42
CA LYS A 114 14.08 0.08 7.04
C LYS A 114 14.06 1.39 6.24
N ASN A 115 12.99 1.65 5.47
CA ASN A 115 12.91 2.75 4.51
C ASN A 115 12.16 3.99 5.03
N LEU A 116 11.57 3.90 6.24
CA LEU A 116 11.02 5.03 6.98
C LEU A 116 12.09 6.11 7.19
N CYS A 117 11.78 7.34 6.76
CA CYS A 117 12.74 8.43 6.71
C CYS A 117 13.18 8.84 8.12
N VAL A 118 14.49 8.95 8.35
CA VAL A 118 15.11 9.26 9.66
C VAL A 118 14.81 10.69 10.17
N ASP A 119 14.11 11.51 9.38
CA ASP A 119 13.67 12.87 9.76
C ASP A 119 12.41 12.89 10.64
N GLU A 120 11.69 11.77 10.77
CA GLU A 120 10.66 11.63 11.80
C GLU A 120 11.33 11.49 13.17
N THR A 121 10.75 12.14 14.19
CA THR A 121 11.32 12.06 15.53
C THR A 121 11.39 10.61 15.98
N TYR A 122 12.47 10.22 16.65
CA TYR A 122 12.68 8.85 17.16
C TYR A 122 11.44 8.28 17.89
N ASP A 123 10.63 9.15 18.50
CA ASP A 123 9.41 8.81 19.22
C ASP A 123 8.24 8.41 18.29
N GLU A 124 8.08 9.03 17.13
CA GLU A 124 7.05 8.68 16.13
C GLU A 124 7.37 7.35 15.43
N VAL A 125 8.61 7.20 14.98
CA VAL A 125 9.11 5.94 14.40
C VAL A 125 8.95 4.80 15.41
N THR A 126 9.24 5.04 16.69
CA THR A 126 9.07 4.02 17.74
C THR A 126 7.59 3.69 17.98
N LYS A 127 6.67 4.66 17.89
CA LYS A 127 5.22 4.43 18.04
C LYS A 127 4.65 3.61 16.88
N GLN A 128 5.01 3.95 15.65
CA GLN A 128 4.64 3.15 14.48
C GLN A 128 5.21 1.73 14.57
N LEU A 129 6.49 1.60 14.95
CA LEU A 129 7.13 0.30 15.17
C LEU A 129 6.41 -0.53 16.24
N LEU A 130 6.01 0.08 17.36
CA LEU A 130 5.24 -0.60 18.41
C LEU A 130 3.83 -0.99 17.94
N SER A 131 3.18 -0.15 17.15
CA SER A 131 1.87 -0.44 16.55
C SER A 131 1.95 -1.64 15.62
N HIS A 132 2.91 -1.63 14.69
CA HIS A 132 3.14 -2.74 13.76
C HIS A 132 3.57 -4.03 14.49
N GLN A 133 4.39 -3.93 15.55
CA GLN A 133 4.75 -5.08 16.39
C GLN A 133 3.56 -5.65 17.18
N ASN A 134 2.61 -4.82 17.61
CA ASN A 134 1.40 -5.30 18.28
C ASN A 134 0.47 -6.01 17.30
N ILE A 135 0.28 -5.45 16.09
CA ILE A 135 -0.42 -6.14 14.99
C ILE A 135 0.28 -7.48 14.67
N TYR A 136 1.62 -7.49 14.64
CA TYR A 136 2.39 -8.73 14.48
C TYR A 136 2.08 -9.76 15.57
N LYS A 137 2.09 -9.38 16.85
CA LYS A 137 1.82 -10.31 17.97
C LYS A 137 0.39 -10.84 17.96
N GLU A 138 -0.58 -10.02 17.54
CA GLU A 138 -1.98 -10.43 17.43
C GLU A 138 -2.19 -11.41 16.27
N VAL A 139 -1.55 -11.19 15.13
CA VAL A 139 -1.70 -12.04 13.94
C VAL A 139 -0.82 -13.30 13.97
N SER A 140 0.41 -13.21 14.50
CA SER A 140 1.32 -14.36 14.64
C SER A 140 0.87 -15.40 15.68
N GLY A 141 -0.10 -15.04 16.53
CA GLY A 141 -0.81 -16.00 17.39
C GLY A 141 -1.82 -16.87 16.66
N LEU A 142 -2.13 -16.60 15.38
CA LEU A 142 -2.96 -17.45 14.54
C LEU A 142 -2.07 -18.40 13.73
N SER A 143 -2.32 -19.69 13.87
CA SER A 143 -1.59 -20.71 13.13
C SER A 143 -2.06 -20.75 11.68
N PHE A 144 -1.22 -21.25 10.76
CA PHE A 144 -1.58 -21.42 9.34
C PHE A 144 -2.88 -22.24 9.14
N GLU A 145 -3.21 -23.10 10.12
CA GLU A 145 -4.42 -23.94 10.16
C GLU A 145 -5.71 -23.15 10.42
N ASP A 146 -5.62 -21.90 10.92
CA ASP A 146 -6.78 -21.04 11.18
C ASP A 146 -7.26 -20.30 9.93
N PHE A 147 -6.40 -20.17 8.90
CA PHE A 147 -6.77 -19.56 7.61
C PHE A 147 -7.64 -20.51 6.75
N GLU A 148 -7.38 -21.81 6.77
CA GLU A 148 -8.17 -22.80 6.01
C GLU A 148 -9.55 -23.09 6.64
N LYS A 149 -9.73 -22.87 7.95
CA LYS A 149 -11.02 -23.08 8.62
C LYS A 149 -12.07 -22.01 8.32
N VAL A 150 -11.70 -20.85 7.78
CA VAL A 150 -12.65 -19.78 7.45
C VAL A 150 -13.32 -20.01 6.08
N GLU A 151 -12.74 -20.82 5.20
CA GLU A 151 -13.34 -21.15 3.89
C GLU A 151 -14.14 -22.47 3.87
N GLY A 152 -14.17 -23.21 4.98
CA GLY A 152 -14.75 -24.56 5.07
C GLY A 152 -16.14 -24.68 5.69
N GLU A 153 -16.75 -23.62 6.23
CA GLU A 153 -18.11 -23.68 6.79
C GLU A 153 -19.05 -22.67 6.13
N GLY A 154 -19.82 -23.15 5.17
CA GLY A 154 -20.95 -22.43 4.62
C GLY A 154 -22.01 -22.12 5.68
N SER A 155 -22.57 -20.92 5.54
CA SER A 155 -23.88 -20.50 6.06
C SER A 155 -24.00 -20.05 7.52
N ARG A 156 -24.21 -18.73 7.62
CA ARG A 156 -24.81 -17.93 8.71
C ARG A 156 -23.87 -17.38 9.79
N SER A 157 -23.78 -16.05 9.75
CA SER A 157 -23.72 -15.16 10.93
C SER A 157 -22.38 -15.00 11.64
N SER A 158 -21.55 -14.09 11.13
CA SER A 158 -21.25 -12.77 11.76
C SER A 158 -20.14 -12.08 10.98
N ARG A 159 -20.48 -10.98 10.30
CA ARG A 159 -19.48 -10.08 9.71
C ARG A 159 -18.69 -9.43 10.85
N SER A 160 -17.51 -9.95 11.18
CA SER A 160 -16.53 -9.14 11.89
C SER A 160 -15.89 -8.19 10.89
N LYS A 161 -16.49 -7.01 10.75
CA LYS A 161 -15.89 -5.86 10.07
C LYS A 161 -14.71 -5.40 10.93
N PHE A 162 -13.49 -5.73 10.54
CA PHE A 162 -12.35 -4.91 10.94
C PHE A 162 -12.19 -3.82 9.91
N ARG A 163 -12.86 -2.69 10.20
CA ARG A 163 -12.69 -1.42 9.51
C ARG A 163 -11.68 -0.65 10.35
N LEU A 164 -10.41 -0.61 9.93
CA LEU A 164 -9.48 0.34 10.52
C LEU A 164 -9.96 1.75 10.14
N VAL A 165 -10.20 2.55 11.18
CA VAL A 165 -10.47 4.00 11.13
C VAL A 165 -9.16 4.70 11.33
#